data_AF-A0A916I9N1-F1
#
_entry.id   AF-A0A916I9N1-F1
#
_cell.length_a   1.000
_cell.length_b   1.000
_cell.length_c   1.000
_cell.angle_alpha   90.00
_cell.angle_beta   90.00
_cell.angle_gamma   90.00
#
_symmetry.space_group_name_H-M   'P 1'
#
loop_
_entity.id
_entity.type
_entity.pdbx_description
1 polymer ?
#
loop_
_entity_poly.entity_id
_entity_poly.type
_entity_poly.pdbx_seq_one_letter_code
_entity_poly.pdbx_strand_id
1 'polypeptide(L)'
;MFVRHLGAAVAAALVVAALAGCASEVKRQPSELAASIAEAGKRYELRQDVSFKLDSGYERTVVARTEFAVAGRVPQGVVLKPTQTVLTVEGAHMHEAYAVVRDDTLVGFYLPVEKAFSALSQSVPFPLTERKQ
;
A
#
# COMPACT_ATOMS: atom_id res chain seq x y z
N MET A 1 44.76 -30.28 -19.17
CA MET A 1 43.83 -29.30 -19.79
C MET A 1 42.45 -29.26 -19.11
N PHE A 2 42.32 -29.67 -17.83
CA PHE A 2 41.01 -29.82 -17.14
C PHE A 2 40.62 -28.68 -16.18
N VAL A 3 41.54 -27.74 -15.91
CA VAL A 3 41.32 -26.65 -14.93
C VAL A 3 40.58 -25.43 -15.53
N ARG A 4 40.60 -25.27 -16.87
CA ARG A 4 40.02 -24.11 -17.57
C ARG A 4 38.48 -24.17 -17.70
N HIS A 5 37.89 -25.36 -17.64
CA HIS A 5 36.44 -25.54 -17.76
C HIS A 5 35.69 -25.32 -16.43
N LEU A 6 36.39 -25.48 -15.29
CA LEU A 6 35.79 -25.29 -13.97
C LEU A 6 35.54 -23.80 -13.65
N GLY A 7 36.47 -22.91 -14.04
CA GLY A 7 36.32 -21.46 -13.84
C GLY A 7 35.24 -20.82 -14.71
N ALA A 8 35.06 -21.32 -15.95
CA ALA A 8 34.02 -20.82 -16.85
C ALA A 8 32.60 -21.19 -16.37
N ALA A 9 32.42 -22.39 -15.81
CA ALA A 9 31.13 -22.82 -15.27
C ALA A 9 30.73 -22.03 -14.00
N VAL A 10 31.69 -21.72 -13.12
CA VAL A 10 31.44 -20.91 -11.92
C VAL A 10 31.12 -19.45 -12.28
N ALA A 11 31.84 -18.88 -13.26
CA ALA A 11 31.56 -17.52 -13.74
C ALA A 11 30.19 -17.41 -14.42
N ALA A 12 29.78 -18.41 -15.21
CA ALA A 12 28.45 -18.44 -15.83
C ALA A 12 27.33 -18.56 -14.79
N ALA A 13 27.52 -19.37 -13.73
CA ALA A 13 26.56 -19.51 -12.64
C ALA A 13 26.36 -18.21 -11.84
N LEU A 14 27.42 -17.43 -11.63
CA LEU A 14 27.38 -16.13 -10.94
C LEU A 14 26.64 -15.05 -11.76
N VAL A 15 26.75 -15.07 -13.09
CA VAL A 15 26.05 -14.12 -13.97
C VAL A 15 24.54 -14.41 -14.03
N VAL A 16 24.14 -15.69 -14.02
CA VAL A 16 22.71 -16.06 -14.00
C VAL A 16 22.06 -15.71 -12.64
N ALA A 17 22.80 -15.84 -11.54
CA ALA A 17 22.30 -15.45 -10.21
C ALA A 17 22.10 -13.93 -10.05
N ALA A 18 22.86 -13.11 -10.79
CA ALA A 18 22.76 -11.64 -10.73
C ALA A 18 21.55 -11.06 -11.49
N LEU A 19 20.85 -11.85 -12.31
CA LEU A 19 19.70 -11.41 -13.12
C LEU A 19 18.34 -11.65 -12.44
N ALA A 20 18.30 -12.29 -11.27
CA ALA A 20 17.06 -12.63 -10.56
C ALA A 20 16.56 -11.55 -9.60
N GLY A 21 17.13 -10.34 -9.63
CA GLY A 21 16.65 -9.20 -8.85
C GLY A 21 15.35 -8.62 -9.41
N CYS A 22 14.23 -9.34 -9.33
CA CYS A 22 12.92 -8.78 -9.66
C CYS A 22 12.55 -7.72 -8.62
N ALA A 23 12.17 -6.53 -9.07
CA ALA A 23 11.56 -5.53 -8.21
C ALA A 23 10.31 -6.13 -7.53
N SER A 24 10.19 -5.96 -6.22
CA SER A 24 9.07 -6.53 -5.45
C SER A 24 7.77 -5.80 -5.78
N GLU A 25 6.78 -6.54 -6.30
CA GLU A 25 5.49 -6.02 -6.71
C GLU A 25 4.49 -5.94 -5.54
N VAL A 26 3.54 -5.02 -5.62
CA VAL A 26 2.47 -4.87 -4.62
C VAL A 26 1.56 -6.11 -4.61
N LYS A 27 1.49 -6.78 -3.45
CA LYS A 27 0.60 -7.92 -3.23
C LYS A 27 -0.85 -7.46 -3.17
N ARG A 28 -1.71 -8.13 -3.93
CA ARG A 28 -3.13 -7.77 -4.09
C ARG A 28 -4.03 -8.96 -3.82
N GLN A 29 -5.08 -8.73 -3.05
CA GLN A 29 -6.15 -9.68 -2.76
C GLN A 29 -7.46 -9.09 -3.30
N PRO A 30 -8.19 -9.75 -4.21
CA PRO A 30 -9.47 -9.25 -4.70
C PRO A 30 -10.40 -8.90 -3.52
N SER A 31 -11.01 -7.71 -3.58
CA SER A 31 -11.90 -7.24 -2.53
C SER A 31 -12.95 -6.31 -3.11
N GLU A 32 -14.22 -6.62 -2.87
CA GLU A 32 -15.31 -5.73 -3.28
C GLU A 32 -15.47 -4.59 -2.27
N LEU A 33 -15.66 -3.38 -2.81
CA LEU A 33 -15.96 -2.20 -2.00
C LEU A 33 -17.47 -2.13 -1.76
N ALA A 34 -17.88 -2.31 -0.50
CA ALA A 34 -19.27 -2.18 -0.09
C ALA A 34 -19.58 -0.76 0.38
N ALA A 35 -20.74 -0.23 0.01
CA ALA A 35 -21.24 1.02 0.57
C ALA A 35 -21.47 0.87 2.09
N SER A 36 -21.13 1.91 2.86
CA SER A 36 -21.31 1.91 4.32
C SER A 36 -22.31 2.99 4.72
N ILE A 37 -23.56 2.60 4.99
CA ILE A 37 -24.64 3.53 5.37
C ILE A 37 -24.28 4.29 6.66
N ALA A 38 -23.70 3.60 7.65
CA ALA A 38 -23.30 4.20 8.92
C ALA A 38 -22.18 5.25 8.81
N GLU A 39 -21.39 5.19 7.74
CA GLU A 39 -20.26 6.08 7.49
C GLU A 39 -20.51 7.03 6.30
N ALA A 40 -21.71 6.99 5.72
CA ALA A 40 -22.03 7.72 4.51
C ALA A 40 -21.93 9.23 4.75
N GLY A 41 -21.21 9.92 3.87
CA GLY A 41 -21.01 11.36 3.94
C GLY A 41 -20.01 11.83 5.00
N LYS A 42 -19.47 10.94 5.84
CA LYS A 42 -18.44 11.33 6.81
C LYS A 42 -17.14 11.71 6.11
N ARG A 43 -16.45 12.67 6.72
CA ARG A 43 -15.12 13.12 6.34
C ARG A 43 -14.21 13.08 7.54
N TYR A 44 -12.95 12.78 7.29
CA TYR A 44 -11.93 12.70 8.32
C TYR A 44 -10.73 13.55 7.92
N GLU A 45 -9.98 14.00 8.91
CA GLU A 45 -8.72 14.70 8.70
C GLU A 45 -7.63 14.02 9.54
N LEU A 46 -6.46 13.82 8.95
CA LEU A 46 -5.31 13.23 9.63
C LEU A 46 -4.68 14.23 10.60
N ARG A 47 -4.47 13.84 11.86
CA ARG A 47 -3.96 14.75 12.90
C ARG A 47 -2.47 15.07 12.83
N GLN A 48 -1.67 14.16 12.28
CA GLN A 48 -0.20 14.27 12.23
C GLN A 48 0.32 13.55 11.00
N ASP A 49 1.59 13.78 10.66
CA ASP A 49 2.28 13.02 9.62
C ASP A 49 2.31 11.54 10.01
N VAL A 50 1.97 10.67 9.06
CA VAL A 50 2.04 9.22 9.22
C VAL A 50 2.94 8.65 8.13
N SER A 51 4.11 8.16 8.54
CA SER A 51 5.03 7.42 7.69
C SER A 51 4.82 5.92 7.82
N PHE A 52 4.92 5.20 6.72
CA PHE A 52 4.82 3.74 6.67
C PHE A 52 5.69 3.17 5.55
N LYS A 53 6.09 1.92 5.76
CA LYS A 53 6.89 1.15 4.79
C LYS A 53 6.03 0.12 4.08
N LEU A 54 6.04 0.16 2.75
CA LEU A 54 5.38 -0.80 1.89
C LEU A 54 6.18 -2.10 1.80
N ASP A 55 5.50 -3.21 1.49
CA ASP A 55 6.11 -4.54 1.27
C ASP A 55 7.16 -4.55 0.15
N SER A 56 7.06 -3.60 -0.79
CA SER A 56 8.03 -3.34 -1.85
C SER A 56 9.35 -2.75 -1.35
N GLY A 57 9.39 -2.25 -0.12
CA GLY A 57 10.53 -1.60 0.51
C GLY A 57 10.46 -0.07 0.49
N TYR A 58 9.55 0.53 -0.28
CA TYR A 58 9.37 1.98 -0.33
C TYR A 58 8.72 2.54 0.93
N GLU A 59 9.15 3.73 1.35
CA GLU A 59 8.55 4.47 2.46
C GLU A 59 7.72 5.64 1.94
N ARG A 60 6.54 5.84 2.51
CA ARG A 60 5.63 6.93 2.15
C ARG A 60 5.16 7.64 3.40
N THR A 61 4.87 8.93 3.25
CA THR A 61 4.29 9.77 4.29
C THR A 61 2.98 10.35 3.81
N VAL A 62 1.93 10.19 4.60
CA VAL A 62 0.72 10.99 4.48
C VAL A 62 0.86 12.15 5.46
N VAL A 63 0.86 13.37 4.92
CA VAL A 63 1.05 14.57 5.73
C VAL A 63 -0.18 14.86 6.59
N ALA A 64 0.05 15.50 7.73
CA ALA A 64 -0.98 16.03 8.60
C ALA A 64 -1.95 16.91 7.80
N ARG A 65 -3.19 17.02 8.30
CA ARG A 65 -4.26 17.82 7.70
C ARG A 65 -4.78 17.28 6.36
N THR A 66 -4.27 16.14 5.87
CA THR A 66 -4.85 15.44 4.72
C THR A 66 -6.29 15.07 5.03
N GLU A 67 -7.21 15.52 4.19
CA GLU A 67 -8.63 15.20 4.29
C GLU A 67 -8.98 13.92 3.52
N PHE A 68 -9.90 13.15 4.10
CA PHE A 68 -10.39 11.89 3.58
C PHE A 68 -11.92 11.88 3.54
N ALA A 69 -12.49 11.39 2.44
CA ALA A 69 -13.89 11.02 2.35
C ALA A 69 -14.04 9.51 2.50
N VAL A 70 -15.10 9.06 3.18
CA VAL A 70 -15.43 7.64 3.22
C VAL A 70 -15.86 7.16 1.84
N ALA A 71 -15.13 6.19 1.29
CA ALA A 71 -15.44 5.53 0.03
C ALA A 71 -16.32 4.27 0.22
N GLY A 72 -16.22 3.63 1.39
CA GLY A 72 -16.97 2.41 1.70
C GLY A 72 -16.26 1.55 2.73
N ARG A 73 -16.48 0.24 2.68
CA ARG A 73 -15.82 -0.77 3.50
C ARG A 73 -15.36 -1.96 2.67
N VAL A 74 -14.28 -2.56 3.14
CA VAL A 74 -13.81 -3.91 2.78
C VAL A 74 -13.75 -4.75 4.06
N PRO A 75 -13.60 -6.09 4.00
CA PRO A 75 -13.54 -6.93 5.21
C PRO A 75 -12.50 -6.48 6.24
N GLN A 76 -11.44 -5.81 5.79
CA GLN A 76 -10.32 -5.37 6.62
C GLN A 76 -10.57 -4.02 7.31
N GLY A 77 -11.51 -3.18 6.85
CA GLY A 77 -11.75 -1.86 7.44
C GLY A 77 -12.56 -0.87 6.61
N VAL A 78 -12.64 0.36 7.09
CA VAL A 78 -13.22 1.50 6.37
C VAL A 78 -12.24 1.98 5.32
N VAL A 79 -12.73 2.18 4.10
CA VAL A 79 -11.93 2.69 2.99
C VAL A 79 -12.09 4.21 2.92
N LEU A 80 -10.96 4.91 2.98
CA LEU A 80 -10.86 6.36 3.05
C LEU A 80 -10.10 6.88 1.82
N LYS A 81 -10.81 7.63 0.98
CA LYS A 81 -10.25 8.25 -0.22
C LYS A 81 -9.71 9.65 0.14
N PRO A 82 -8.42 9.94 -0.09
CA PRO A 82 -7.90 11.29 0.08
C PRO A 82 -8.60 12.26 -0.90
N THR A 83 -8.93 13.47 -0.45
CA THR A 83 -9.69 14.45 -1.25
C THR A 83 -8.83 15.56 -1.85
N GLN A 84 -7.66 15.81 -1.27
CA GLN A 84 -6.76 16.91 -1.63
C GLN A 84 -5.50 16.46 -2.37
N THR A 85 -5.25 15.14 -2.40
CA THR A 85 -4.08 14.53 -3.02
C THR A 85 -4.43 13.15 -3.55
N VAL A 86 -3.57 12.61 -4.40
CA VAL A 86 -3.61 11.22 -4.82
C VAL A 86 -2.58 10.46 -3.99
N LEU A 87 -3.04 9.50 -3.19
CA LEU A 87 -2.16 8.56 -2.51
C LEU A 87 -1.83 7.42 -3.48
N THR A 88 -0.55 7.07 -3.52
CA THR A 88 -0.07 5.94 -4.32
C THR A 88 0.70 4.94 -3.47
N VAL A 89 0.61 3.67 -3.84
CA VAL A 89 1.51 2.61 -3.36
C VAL A 89 2.36 2.12 -4.51
N GLU A 90 3.63 1.84 -4.22
CA GLU A 90 4.62 1.53 -5.24
C GLU A 90 5.24 0.16 -5.03
N GLY A 91 5.47 -0.55 -6.12
CA GLY A 91 6.20 -1.82 -6.25
C GLY A 91 7.03 -1.80 -7.52
N ALA A 92 6.84 -2.77 -8.42
CA ALA A 92 7.34 -2.62 -9.79
C ALA A 92 6.52 -1.57 -10.56
N HIS A 93 5.28 -1.32 -10.13
CA HIS A 93 4.38 -0.29 -10.64
C HIS A 93 3.84 0.63 -9.54
N MET A 94 3.32 1.78 -9.94
CA MET A 94 2.63 2.73 -9.06
C MET A 94 1.12 2.58 -9.21
N HIS A 95 0.42 2.42 -8.08
CA HIS A 95 -1.02 2.21 -8.03
C HIS A 95 -1.69 3.32 -7.22
N GLU A 96 -2.82 3.86 -7.70
CA GLU A 96 -3.69 4.69 -6.87
C GLU A 96 -4.19 3.87 -5.67
N ALA A 97 -4.24 4.49 -4.50
CA ALA A 97 -4.52 3.80 -3.25
C ALA A 97 -5.41 4.63 -2.32
N TYR A 98 -6.41 3.98 -1.71
CA TYR A 98 -7.24 4.53 -0.65
C TYR A 98 -6.86 3.87 0.68
N ALA A 99 -6.74 4.64 1.75
CA ALA A 99 -6.36 4.12 3.06
C ALA A 99 -7.44 3.19 3.60
N VAL A 100 -7.06 2.00 4.09
CA VAL A 100 -7.98 1.10 4.80
C VAL A 100 -7.66 1.16 6.27
N VAL A 101 -8.63 1.61 7.05
CA VAL A 101 -8.47 1.90 8.48
C VAL A 101 -9.39 1.01 9.30
N ARG A 102 -8.84 0.45 10.38
CA ARG A 102 -9.57 -0.30 11.40
C ARG A 102 -9.03 0.12 12.77
N ASP A 103 -9.92 0.49 13.67
CA ASP A 103 -9.59 0.88 15.06
C ASP A 103 -8.42 1.90 15.11
N ASP A 104 -8.59 3.03 14.43
CA ASP A 104 -7.60 4.12 14.30
C ASP A 104 -6.20 3.70 13.79
N THR A 105 -6.14 2.57 13.08
CA THR A 105 -4.90 2.00 12.55
C THR A 105 -5.00 1.82 11.04
N LEU A 106 -3.98 2.28 10.31
CA LEU A 106 -3.81 1.99 8.89
C LEU A 106 -3.37 0.53 8.74
N VAL A 107 -4.24 -0.29 8.17
CA VAL A 107 -4.00 -1.74 8.00
C VAL A 107 -3.62 -2.12 6.56
N GLY A 108 -3.80 -1.20 5.62
CA GLY A 108 -3.49 -1.43 4.22
C GLY A 108 -4.16 -0.41 3.31
N PHE A 109 -4.30 -0.79 2.05
CA PHE A 109 -4.80 0.06 0.98
C PHE A 109 -5.82 -0.68 0.12
N TYR A 110 -6.85 0.04 -0.30
CA TYR A 110 -7.74 -0.41 -1.35
C TYR A 110 -7.29 0.22 -2.67
N LEU A 111 -7.09 -0.60 -3.69
CA LEU A 111 -6.67 -0.19 -5.01
C LEU A 111 -7.91 -0.14 -5.93
N PRO A 112 -8.40 1.06 -6.28
CA PRO A 112 -9.71 1.22 -6.89
C PRO A 112 -9.78 0.70 -8.33
N VAL A 113 -8.67 0.76 -9.08
CA VAL A 113 -8.61 0.27 -10.46
C VAL A 113 -8.62 -1.26 -10.47
N GLU A 114 -7.86 -1.87 -9.58
CA GLU A 114 -7.68 -3.33 -9.46
C GLU A 114 -8.82 -4.00 -8.68
N LYS A 115 -9.63 -3.23 -7.95
CA LYS A 115 -10.66 -3.75 -7.01
C LYS A 115 -10.06 -4.76 -6.03
N ALA A 116 -8.96 -4.36 -5.41
CA ALA A 116 -8.16 -5.24 -4.57
C ALA A 116 -7.72 -4.54 -3.29
N PHE A 117 -7.59 -5.32 -2.23
CA PHE A 117 -6.92 -4.96 -1.00
C PHE A 117 -5.43 -5.31 -1.07
N SER A 118 -4.58 -4.38 -0.65
CA SER A 118 -3.15 -4.57 -0.41
C SER A 118 -2.86 -4.36 1.07
N ALA A 119 -2.41 -5.41 1.76
CA ALA A 119 -2.05 -5.32 3.16
C ALA A 119 -0.80 -4.44 3.36
N LEU A 120 -0.71 -3.80 4.52
CA LEU A 120 0.54 -3.22 5.01
C LEU A 120 1.19 -4.22 5.96
N SER A 121 2.44 -4.64 5.70
CA SER A 121 3.14 -5.62 6.56
C SER A 121 3.19 -5.23 8.04
N GLN A 122 3.29 -3.94 8.34
CA GLN A 122 3.22 -3.41 9.69
C GLN A 122 2.18 -2.32 9.75
N SER A 123 1.06 -2.59 10.41
CA SER A 123 0.02 -1.58 10.64
C SER A 123 0.57 -0.43 11.49
N VAL A 124 0.13 0.80 11.19
CA VAL A 124 0.60 2.01 11.88
C VAL A 124 -0.57 2.82 12.42
N PRO A 125 -0.41 3.54 13.54
CA PRO A 125 -1.43 4.48 14.01
C PRO A 125 -1.79 5.47 12.91
N PHE A 126 -3.10 5.65 12.70
CA PHE A 126 -3.65 6.56 11.70
C PHE A 126 -4.66 7.48 12.38
N PRO A 127 -4.17 8.45 13.18
CA PRO A 127 -5.01 9.25 14.07
C PRO A 127 -5.89 10.21 13.26
N LEU A 128 -7.17 9.86 13.13
CA LEU A 128 -8.17 10.62 12.37
C LEU A 128 -9.11 11.38 13.28
N THR A 129 -9.49 12.59 12.87
CA THR A 129 -10.56 13.36 13.50
C THR A 129 -11.70 13.52 12.50
N GLU A 130 -12.92 13.18 12.91
CA GLU A 130 -14.11 13.42 12.08
C GLU A 130 -14.33 14.93 11.90
N ARG A 131 -14.56 15.32 10.65
CA ARG A 131 -14.86 16.70 10.26
C ARG A 131 -16.37 16.84 10.20
N LYS A 132 -16.91 17.74 11.03
CA LYS A 132 -18.31 18.16 10.92
C LYS A 132 -18.46 18.94 9.60
N GLN A 133 -19.45 18.55 8.80
CA GLN A 133 -19.81 19.25 7.56
C GLN A 133 -20.25 20.68 7.84
#